data_AF-A0A418R5H8-F1
#
_entry.id   AF-A0A418R5H8-F1
#
_cell.length_a   1.000
_cell.length_b   1.000
_cell.length_c   1.000
_cell.angle_alpha   90.00
_cell.angle_beta   90.00
_cell.angle_gamma   90.00
#
_symmetry.space_group_name_H-M   'P 1'
#
loop_
_entity.id
_entity.type
_entity.pdbx_description
1 polymer ?
#
loop_
_entity_poly.entity_id
_entity_poly.type
_entity_poly.pdbx_seq_one_letter_code
_entity_poly.pdbx_strand_id
1 'polypeptide(L)'
;MTLHDWLNAALSGLAPEVATRLRAEYLGHAQDMLEGGEPVEAVLRALGDPARLNAELRERYLTEFEAKVLAARSRAWSARAVRVPLLMGVLGALAVSVLNPEVGAWALLLPLLGLVGSGWLWWLARRLPPERLALRGSSALVFLNAVMLAAAQGVNSSRPELILPLFVGAAALVFAWWEYGLNGQLHAKLGR
;
A
#
# COMPACT_ATOMS: atom_id res chain seq x y z
N MET A 1 36.38 14.05 -7.18
CA MET A 1 34.91 13.85 -7.29
C MET A 1 34.26 15.21 -7.29
N THR A 2 33.33 15.49 -8.21
CA THR A 2 32.66 16.80 -8.27
C THR A 2 31.39 16.80 -7.41
N LEU A 3 30.85 17.99 -7.12
CA LEU A 3 29.53 18.13 -6.48
C LEU A 3 28.42 17.47 -7.30
N HIS A 4 28.51 17.56 -8.63
CA HIS A 4 27.57 16.92 -9.54
C HIS A 4 27.59 15.38 -9.41
N ASP A 5 28.78 14.78 -9.42
CA ASP A 5 28.95 13.34 -9.24
C ASP A 5 28.47 12.88 -7.86
N TRP A 6 28.74 13.70 -6.84
CA TRP A 6 28.30 13.45 -5.47
C TRP A 6 26.78 13.45 -5.35
N LEU A 7 26.10 14.45 -5.91
CA LEU A 7 24.63 14.52 -5.89
C LEU A 7 24.00 13.38 -6.69
N ASN A 8 24.60 13.01 -7.83
CA ASN A 8 24.12 11.88 -8.62
C ASN A 8 24.23 10.56 -7.83
N ALA A 9 25.32 10.35 -7.09
CA ALA A 9 25.48 9.19 -6.23
C ALA A 9 24.49 9.22 -5.05
N ALA A 10 24.42 10.34 -4.33
CA ALA A 10 23.59 10.49 -3.13
C ALA A 10 22.08 10.36 -3.41
N LEU A 11 21.61 10.84 -4.58
CA LEU A 11 20.18 10.87 -4.92
C LEU A 11 19.75 9.72 -5.84
N SER A 12 20.65 8.80 -6.17
CA SER A 12 20.38 7.68 -7.06
C SER A 12 19.23 6.79 -6.56
N GLY A 13 18.34 6.40 -7.46
CA GLY A 13 17.22 5.49 -7.18
C GLY A 13 16.06 6.08 -6.37
N LEU A 14 16.12 7.37 -5.98
CA LEU A 14 14.99 8.09 -5.42
C LEU A 14 13.94 8.41 -6.49
N ALA A 15 12.69 8.62 -6.08
CA ALA A 15 11.64 9.07 -6.98
C ALA A 15 12.04 10.40 -7.67
N PRO A 16 11.74 10.61 -8.96
CA PRO A 16 12.22 11.77 -9.71
C PRO A 16 11.86 13.12 -9.07
N GLU A 17 10.64 13.27 -8.53
CA GLU A 17 10.23 14.51 -7.87
C GLU A 17 11.04 14.76 -6.58
N VAL A 18 11.27 13.72 -5.79
CA VAL A 18 12.07 13.79 -4.55
C VAL A 18 13.52 14.11 -4.88
N ALA A 19 14.11 13.43 -5.86
CA ALA A 19 15.48 13.65 -6.28
C ALA A 19 15.67 15.09 -6.79
N THR A 20 14.69 15.63 -7.53
CA THR A 20 14.75 17.00 -8.04
C THR A 20 14.68 18.02 -6.91
N ARG A 21 13.75 17.84 -5.96
CA ARG A 21 13.62 18.71 -4.78
C ARG A 21 14.88 18.71 -3.93
N LEU A 22 15.37 17.53 -3.55
CA LEU A 22 16.57 17.40 -2.73
C LEU A 22 17.81 17.90 -3.45
N ARG A 23 17.92 17.69 -4.77
CA ARG A 23 19.02 18.25 -5.56
C ARG A 23 19.05 19.77 -5.45
N ALA A 24 17.90 20.45 -5.56
CA ALA A 24 17.84 21.90 -5.40
C ALA A 24 18.24 22.36 -3.99
N GLU A 25 17.78 21.64 -2.96
CA GLU A 25 18.10 21.93 -1.55
C GLU A 25 19.61 21.79 -1.26
N TYR A 26 20.23 20.68 -1.64
CA TYR A 26 21.66 20.46 -1.45
C TYR A 26 22.52 21.38 -2.32
N LEU A 27 22.08 21.72 -3.54
CA LEU A 27 22.77 22.70 -4.38
C LEU A 27 22.73 24.09 -3.76
N GLY A 28 21.58 24.51 -3.21
CA GLY A 28 21.46 25.78 -2.50
C GLY A 28 22.43 25.85 -1.31
N HIS A 29 22.43 24.81 -0.47
CA HIS A 29 23.35 24.76 0.67
C HIS A 29 24.84 24.77 0.24
N ALA A 30 25.18 24.04 -0.81
CA ALA A 30 26.55 24.04 -1.34
C ALA A 30 26.93 25.42 -1.93
N GLN A 31 25.99 26.10 -2.60
CA GLN A 31 26.21 27.46 -3.11
C GLN A 31 26.43 28.45 -1.97
N ASP A 32 25.63 28.40 -0.91
CA ASP A 32 25.78 29.26 0.26
C ASP A 32 27.18 29.10 0.91
N MET A 33 27.69 27.87 0.99
CA MET A 33 29.04 27.61 1.52
C MET A 33 30.15 28.15 0.60
N LEU A 34 30.00 27.96 -0.72
CA LEU A 34 30.97 28.45 -1.71
C LEU A 34 31.01 29.99 -1.73
N GLU A 35 29.85 30.65 -1.66
CA GLU A 35 29.74 32.10 -1.55
C GLU A 35 30.31 32.63 -0.23
N GLY A 36 30.24 31.82 0.85
CA GLY A 36 30.93 32.05 2.12
C GLY A 36 32.45 31.92 2.07
N GLY A 37 33.02 31.55 0.91
CA GLY A 37 34.47 31.42 0.70
C GLY A 37 35.05 30.05 1.02
N GLU A 38 34.21 29.04 1.31
CA GLU A 38 34.69 27.67 1.53
C GLU A 38 35.19 27.04 0.22
N PRO A 39 36.31 26.32 0.23
CA PRO A 39 36.75 25.56 -0.94
C PRO A 39 35.81 24.37 -1.20
N VAL A 40 35.68 23.98 -2.46
CA VAL A 40 34.83 22.84 -2.91
C VAL A 40 35.10 21.56 -2.10
N GLU A 41 36.35 21.32 -1.71
CA GLU A 41 36.75 20.16 -0.92
C GLU A 41 36.19 20.18 0.51
N ALA A 42 36.07 21.36 1.12
CA ALA A 42 35.45 21.53 2.43
C ALA A 42 33.94 21.29 2.35
N VAL A 43 33.29 21.79 1.29
CA VAL A 43 31.87 21.54 1.02
C VAL A 43 31.60 20.04 0.86
N LEU A 44 32.37 19.33 0.03
CA LEU A 44 32.22 17.89 -0.14
C LEU A 44 32.48 17.10 1.15
N ARG A 45 33.46 17.54 1.96
CA ARG A 45 33.74 16.91 3.26
C ARG A 45 32.60 17.11 4.26
N ALA A 46 31.97 18.29 4.25
CA ALA A 46 30.82 18.60 5.09
C ALA A 46 29.57 17.79 4.71
N LEU A 47 29.36 17.58 3.40
CA LEU A 47 28.28 16.74 2.89
C LEU A 47 28.49 15.24 3.20
N GLY A 48 29.74 14.80 3.37
CA GLY A 48 30.08 13.46 3.82
C GLY A 48 30.01 12.39 2.73
N ASP A 49 29.78 11.14 3.13
CA ASP A 49 29.71 9.99 2.22
C ASP A 49 28.36 9.94 1.47
N PRO A 50 28.34 10.06 0.13
CA PRO A 50 27.11 10.03 -0.65
C PRO A 50 26.39 8.68 -0.57
N ALA A 51 27.11 7.56 -0.39
CA ALA A 51 26.49 6.24 -0.30
C ALA A 51 25.70 6.07 1.00
N ARG A 52 26.27 6.54 2.12
CA ARG A 52 25.59 6.57 3.41
C ARG A 52 24.36 7.47 3.37
N LEU A 53 24.48 8.68 2.81
CA LEU A 53 23.33 9.56 2.66
C LEU A 53 22.24 8.93 1.77
N ASN A 54 22.61 8.25 0.68
CA ASN A 54 21.65 7.56 -0.17
C ASN A 54 20.84 6.52 0.61
N ALA A 55 21.50 5.70 1.44
CA ALA A 55 20.83 4.72 2.28
C ALA A 55 19.82 5.39 3.22
N GLU A 56 20.22 6.46 3.92
CA GLU A 56 19.34 7.22 4.82
C GLU A 56 18.15 7.88 4.08
N LEU A 57 18.39 8.42 2.88
CA LEU A 57 17.34 9.03 2.07
C LEU A 57 16.34 7.98 1.55
N ARG A 58 16.79 6.77 1.19
CA ARG A 58 15.93 5.68 0.72
C ARG A 58 15.08 5.07 1.84
N GLU A 59 15.47 5.21 3.10
CA GLU A 59 14.62 4.86 4.24
C GLU A 59 13.53 5.90 4.48
N ARG A 60 13.83 7.18 4.25
CA ARG A 60 12.92 8.30 4.56
C ARG A 60 11.98 8.66 3.42
N TYR A 61 12.40 8.48 2.17
CA TYR A 61 11.67 8.91 0.99
C TYR A 61 11.35 7.75 0.05
N LEU A 62 10.42 8.01 -0.87
CA LEU A 62 10.06 7.05 -1.91
C LEU A 62 11.19 6.87 -2.92
N THR A 63 11.47 5.61 -3.23
CA THR A 63 12.30 5.21 -4.36
C THR A 63 11.52 5.24 -5.68
N GLU A 64 12.23 5.23 -6.81
CA GLU A 64 11.60 5.20 -8.13
C GLU A 64 10.66 3.99 -8.30
N PHE A 65 11.08 2.82 -7.83
CA PHE A 65 10.26 1.60 -7.86
C PHE A 65 9.01 1.74 -7.00
N GLU A 66 9.13 2.22 -5.76
CA GLU A 66 8.00 2.41 -4.85
C GLU A 66 6.99 3.43 -5.41
N ALA A 67 7.47 4.52 -6.00
CA ALA A 67 6.63 5.51 -6.66
C ALA A 67 5.87 4.91 -7.87
N LYS A 68 6.55 4.11 -8.70
CA LYS A 68 5.90 3.39 -9.82
C LYS A 68 4.84 2.41 -9.34
N VAL A 69 5.13 1.62 -8.29
CA VAL A 69 4.17 0.68 -7.70
C VAL A 69 2.96 1.43 -7.13
N LEU A 70 3.19 2.54 -6.43
CA LEU A 70 2.12 3.36 -5.87
C LEU A 70 1.23 3.96 -6.97
N ALA A 71 1.84 4.48 -8.04
CA ALA A 71 1.11 5.02 -9.20
C ALA A 71 0.34 3.93 -9.95
N ALA A 72 0.89 2.73 -10.09
CA ALA A 72 0.18 1.61 -10.70
C ALA A 72 -1.04 1.19 -9.85
N ARG A 73 -0.86 1.09 -8.52
CA ARG A 73 -1.95 0.77 -7.59
C ARG A 73 -3.03 1.85 -7.56
N SER A 74 -2.64 3.13 -7.61
CA SER A 74 -3.61 4.23 -7.63
C SER A 74 -4.42 4.27 -8.92
N ARG A 75 -3.80 3.97 -10.07
CA ARG A 75 -4.52 3.81 -11.35
C ARG A 75 -5.46 2.60 -11.35
N ALA A 76 -5.05 1.49 -10.74
CA ALA A 76 -5.86 0.29 -10.64
C ALA A 76 -7.07 0.49 -9.70
N TRP A 77 -6.98 1.40 -8.73
CA TRP A 77 -8.07 1.71 -7.82
C TRP A 77 -9.16 2.53 -8.51
N SER A 78 -10.34 1.94 -8.68
CA SER A 78 -11.51 2.64 -9.19
C SER A 78 -12.50 2.96 -8.07
N ALA A 79 -13.20 4.09 -8.13
CA ALA A 79 -14.29 4.40 -7.19
C ALA A 79 -15.41 3.33 -7.20
N ARG A 80 -15.49 2.54 -8.28
CA ARG A 80 -16.41 1.41 -8.40
C ARG A 80 -15.95 0.17 -7.62
N ALA A 81 -14.66 0.06 -7.29
CA ALA A 81 -14.10 -1.06 -6.51
C ALA A 81 -14.79 -1.22 -5.15
N VAL A 82 -15.32 -0.12 -4.58
CA VAL A 82 -16.10 -0.12 -3.34
C VAL A 82 -17.32 -1.05 -3.41
N ARG A 83 -17.92 -1.25 -4.60
CA ARG A 83 -19.10 -2.11 -4.78
C ARG A 83 -18.77 -3.59 -5.03
N VAL A 84 -17.49 -3.91 -5.27
CA VAL A 84 -17.07 -5.27 -5.62
C VAL A 84 -17.39 -6.28 -4.52
N PRO A 85 -17.14 -6.02 -3.21
CA PRO A 85 -17.50 -6.98 -2.17
C PRO A 85 -19.00 -7.30 -2.16
N LEU A 86 -19.87 -6.29 -2.24
CA LEU A 86 -21.31 -6.52 -2.31
C LEU A 86 -21.71 -7.36 -3.53
N LEU A 87 -21.18 -7.03 -4.72
CA LEU A 87 -21.46 -7.80 -5.94
C LEU A 87 -21.01 -9.26 -5.80
N MET A 88 -19.80 -9.49 -5.28
CA MET A 88 -19.29 -10.83 -5.03
C MET A 88 -20.12 -11.59 -4.00
N GLY A 89 -20.61 -10.92 -2.96
CA GLY A 89 -21.51 -11.52 -1.96
C GLY A 89 -22.84 -11.97 -2.55
N VAL A 90 -23.46 -11.12 -3.39
CA VAL A 90 -24.71 -11.47 -4.08
C VAL A 90 -24.50 -12.62 -5.06
N LEU A 91 -23.45 -12.55 -5.90
CA LEU A 91 -23.14 -13.61 -6.86
C LEU A 91 -22.78 -14.93 -6.16
N GLY A 92 -22.02 -14.86 -5.07
CA GLY A 92 -21.67 -16.02 -4.25
C GLY A 92 -22.89 -16.66 -3.61
N ALA A 93 -23.81 -15.87 -3.05
CA ALA A 93 -25.07 -16.40 -2.51
C ALA A 93 -25.93 -17.07 -3.58
N LEU A 94 -26.04 -16.46 -4.77
CA LEU A 94 -26.76 -17.06 -5.90
C LEU A 94 -26.12 -18.39 -6.30
N ALA A 95 -24.79 -18.42 -6.46
CA ALA A 95 -24.06 -19.63 -6.83
C ALA A 95 -24.23 -20.74 -5.79
N VAL A 96 -24.05 -20.44 -4.50
CA VAL A 96 -24.24 -21.41 -3.41
C VAL A 96 -25.69 -21.90 -3.34
N SER A 97 -26.67 -21.01 -3.51
CA SER A 97 -28.09 -21.40 -3.47
C SER A 97 -28.48 -22.33 -4.62
N VAL A 98 -27.87 -22.16 -5.80
CA VAL A 98 -28.08 -23.03 -6.97
C VAL A 98 -27.35 -24.36 -6.81
N LEU A 99 -26.12 -24.34 -6.30
CA LEU A 99 -25.27 -25.54 -6.20
C LEU A 99 -25.60 -26.41 -4.98
N ASN A 100 -26.06 -25.80 -3.88
CA ASN A 100 -26.40 -26.45 -2.62
C ASN A 100 -27.65 -25.80 -1.99
N PRO A 101 -28.86 -26.17 -2.43
CA PRO A 101 -30.10 -25.57 -1.94
C PRO A 101 -30.36 -25.82 -0.44
N GLU A 102 -29.78 -26.88 0.12
CA GLU A 102 -29.78 -27.23 1.56
C GLU A 102 -29.21 -26.12 2.46
N VAL A 103 -28.36 -25.25 1.91
CA VAL A 103 -27.74 -24.13 2.63
C VAL A 103 -28.80 -23.11 3.09
N GLY A 104 -29.90 -22.97 2.35
CA GLY A 104 -31.03 -22.12 2.71
C GLY A 104 -30.64 -20.70 3.10
N ALA A 105 -31.08 -20.27 4.29
CA ALA A 105 -30.86 -18.91 4.79
C ALA A 105 -29.37 -18.56 5.04
N TRP A 106 -28.49 -19.56 5.20
CA TRP A 106 -27.06 -19.31 5.44
C TRP A 106 -26.35 -18.64 4.26
N ALA A 107 -26.90 -18.78 3.04
CA ALA A 107 -26.38 -18.08 1.86
C ALA A 107 -26.43 -16.56 2.02
N LEU A 108 -27.34 -16.02 2.86
CA LEU A 108 -27.47 -14.59 3.14
C LEU A 108 -26.26 -13.99 3.87
N LEU A 109 -25.40 -14.81 4.49
CA LEU A 109 -24.16 -14.33 5.09
C LEU A 109 -23.23 -13.68 4.05
N LEU A 110 -23.20 -14.19 2.82
CA LEU A 110 -22.32 -13.67 1.78
C LEU A 110 -22.67 -12.22 1.37
N PRO A 111 -23.93 -11.86 1.04
CA PRO A 111 -24.28 -10.48 0.74
C PRO A 111 -24.16 -9.58 1.97
N LEU A 112 -24.40 -10.07 3.19
CA LEU A 112 -24.18 -9.30 4.42
C LEU A 112 -22.71 -8.94 4.61
N LEU A 113 -21.80 -9.91 4.46
CA LEU A 113 -20.35 -9.66 4.47
C LEU A 113 -19.93 -8.70 3.37
N GLY A 114 -20.55 -8.83 2.18
CA GLY A 114 -20.30 -7.94 1.04
C GLY A 114 -20.72 -6.51 1.33
N LEU A 115 -21.89 -6.33 1.96
CA LEU A 115 -22.40 -5.02 2.37
C LEU A 115 -21.48 -4.36 3.40
N VAL A 116 -21.04 -5.09 4.42
CA VAL A 116 -20.11 -4.60 5.44
C VAL A 116 -18.77 -4.23 4.80
N GLY A 117 -18.22 -5.10 3.95
CA GLY A 117 -16.96 -4.85 3.23
C GLY A 117 -17.03 -3.62 2.33
N SER A 118 -18.12 -3.49 1.55
CA SER A 118 -18.38 -2.32 0.72
C SER A 118 -18.53 -1.03 1.55
N GLY A 119 -19.24 -1.09 2.68
CA GLY A 119 -19.37 0.04 3.60
C GLY A 119 -18.02 0.47 4.18
N TRP A 120 -17.16 -0.48 4.53
CA TRP A 120 -15.81 -0.20 5.02
C TRP A 120 -14.92 0.43 3.95
N LEU A 121 -14.90 -0.11 2.72
CA LEU A 121 -14.15 0.47 1.60
C LEU A 121 -14.65 1.87 1.24
N TRP A 122 -15.97 2.10 1.30
CA TRP A 122 -16.55 3.41 1.09
C TRP A 122 -16.11 4.42 2.16
N TRP A 123 -16.10 4.00 3.42
CA TRP A 123 -15.60 4.80 4.53
C TRP A 123 -14.12 5.15 4.36
N LEU A 124 -13.28 4.19 3.97
CA LEU A 124 -11.87 4.42 3.66
C LEU A 124 -11.71 5.42 2.51
N ALA A 125 -12.50 5.28 1.44
CA ALA A 125 -12.47 6.16 0.28
C ALA A 125 -12.83 7.61 0.59
N ARG A 126 -13.63 7.85 1.64
CA ARG A 126 -13.97 9.21 2.11
C ARG A 126 -12.91 9.83 3.01
N ARG A 127 -12.11 9.02 3.70
CA ARG A 127 -11.15 9.52 4.70
C ARG A 127 -9.71 9.61 4.21
N LEU A 128 -9.34 8.83 3.20
CA LEU A 128 -7.96 8.71 2.77
C LEU A 128 -7.71 9.45 1.45
N PRO A 129 -6.55 10.14 1.32
CA PRO A 129 -6.10 10.63 0.02
C PRO A 129 -5.88 9.45 -0.95
N PRO A 130 -5.94 9.69 -2.28
CA PRO A 130 -5.97 8.64 -3.29
C PRO A 130 -4.79 7.65 -3.21
N GLU A 131 -3.60 8.12 -2.83
CA GLU A 131 -2.41 7.28 -2.66
C GLU A 131 -2.53 6.31 -1.47
N ARG A 132 -2.97 6.81 -0.32
CA ARG A 132 -3.18 5.98 0.88
C ARG A 132 -4.37 5.05 0.69
N LEU A 133 -5.40 5.51 -0.02
CA LEU A 133 -6.54 4.71 -0.41
C LEU A 133 -6.15 3.58 -1.37
N ALA A 134 -5.24 3.83 -2.32
CA ALA A 134 -4.77 2.80 -3.23
C ALA A 134 -4.00 1.69 -2.50
N LEU A 135 -3.19 2.04 -1.50
CA LEU A 135 -2.47 1.08 -0.67
C LEU A 135 -3.43 0.25 0.19
N ARG A 136 -4.25 0.94 1.00
CA ARG A 136 -5.10 0.31 2.02
C ARG A 136 -6.40 -0.27 1.47
N GLY A 137 -6.94 0.34 0.41
CA GLY A 137 -8.14 -0.12 -0.28
C GLY A 137 -7.87 -1.41 -1.05
N SER A 138 -6.73 -1.52 -1.75
CA SER A 138 -6.39 -2.72 -2.51
C SER A 138 -6.18 -3.94 -1.60
N SER A 139 -5.44 -3.77 -0.50
CA SER A 139 -5.26 -4.84 0.49
C SER A 139 -6.57 -5.20 1.18
N ALA A 140 -7.39 -4.21 1.56
CA ALA A 140 -8.70 -4.47 2.16
C ALA A 140 -9.64 -5.22 1.19
N LEU A 141 -9.62 -4.88 -0.10
CA LEU A 141 -10.38 -5.60 -1.12
C LEU A 141 -9.95 -7.07 -1.24
N VAL A 142 -8.64 -7.34 -1.26
CA VAL A 142 -8.09 -8.70 -1.30
C VAL A 142 -8.50 -9.48 -0.04
N PHE A 143 -8.39 -8.86 1.14
CA PHE A 143 -8.80 -9.46 2.41
C PHE A 143 -10.30 -9.79 2.42
N LEU A 144 -11.15 -8.85 2.01
CA LEU A 144 -12.60 -9.07 1.94
C LEU A 144 -12.95 -10.23 0.99
N ASN A 145 -12.31 -10.30 -0.17
CA ASN A 145 -12.51 -11.42 -1.10
C ASN A 145 -12.05 -12.76 -0.50
N ALA A 146 -10.94 -12.79 0.22
CA ALA A 146 -10.46 -14.00 0.90
C ALA A 146 -11.45 -14.45 1.99
N VAL A 147 -11.98 -13.53 2.79
CA VAL A 147 -13.02 -13.80 3.79
C VAL A 147 -14.32 -14.30 3.15
N MET A 148 -14.72 -13.73 2.02
CA MET A 148 -15.91 -14.20 1.29
C MET A 148 -15.73 -15.61 0.73
N LEU A 149 -14.55 -15.91 0.17
CA LEU A 149 -14.24 -17.26 -0.31
C LEU A 149 -14.22 -18.26 0.86
N ALA A 150 -13.63 -17.88 1.99
CA ALA A 150 -13.63 -18.68 3.20
C ALA A 150 -15.04 -18.94 3.73
N ALA A 151 -15.90 -17.92 3.73
CA ALA A 151 -17.29 -18.05 4.14
C ALA A 151 -18.06 -19.00 3.20
N ALA A 152 -17.87 -18.89 1.88
CA ALA A 152 -18.49 -19.79 0.91
C ALA A 152 -18.04 -21.25 1.10
N GLN A 153 -16.75 -21.48 1.36
CA GLN A 153 -16.21 -22.82 1.65
C GLN A 153 -16.69 -23.36 3.00
N GLY A 154 -16.75 -22.50 4.02
CA GLY A 154 -17.23 -22.87 5.35
C GLY A 154 -18.70 -23.27 5.33
N VAL A 155 -19.55 -22.52 4.60
CA VAL A 155 -20.97 -22.84 4.43
C VAL A 155 -21.20 -24.15 3.67
N ASN A 156 -20.28 -24.54 2.79
CA ASN A 156 -20.30 -25.82 2.08
C ASN A 156 -19.62 -26.98 2.85
N SER A 157 -19.08 -26.73 4.05
CA SER A 157 -18.37 -27.74 4.84
C SER A 157 -19.30 -28.51 5.77
N SER A 158 -18.90 -29.74 6.10
CA SER A 158 -19.51 -30.54 7.17
C SER A 158 -19.19 -30.04 8.58
N ARG A 159 -18.21 -29.14 8.75
CA ARG A 159 -17.81 -28.54 10.04
C ARG A 159 -17.53 -27.03 9.92
N PRO A 160 -18.57 -26.23 9.61
CA PRO A 160 -18.43 -24.78 9.43
C PRO A 160 -17.77 -24.09 10.64
N GLU A 161 -18.08 -24.54 11.85
CA GLU A 161 -17.59 -23.99 13.12
C GLU A 161 -16.07 -24.07 13.30
N LEU A 162 -15.39 -24.98 12.60
CA LEU A 162 -13.92 -25.10 12.63
C LEU A 162 -13.27 -24.42 11.42
N ILE A 163 -13.88 -24.54 10.24
CA ILE A 163 -13.30 -24.06 8.99
C ILE A 163 -13.38 -22.53 8.88
N LEU A 164 -14.51 -21.94 9.24
CA LEU A 164 -14.70 -20.49 9.13
C LEU A 164 -13.68 -19.69 9.96
N PRO A 165 -13.50 -19.97 11.27
CA PRO A 165 -12.54 -19.23 12.09
C PRO A 165 -11.10 -19.41 11.63
N LEU A 166 -10.73 -20.61 11.18
CA LEU A 166 -9.38 -20.90 10.70
C LEU A 166 -9.05 -20.07 9.46
N PHE A 167 -9.91 -20.08 8.44
CA PHE A 167 -9.66 -19.35 7.20
C PHE A 167 -9.77 -17.84 7.39
N VAL A 168 -10.73 -17.35 8.19
CA VAL A 168 -10.85 -15.92 8.51
C VAL A 168 -9.63 -15.46 9.32
N GLY A 169 -9.19 -16.25 10.29
CA GLY A 169 -7.99 -15.97 11.08
C GLY A 169 -6.73 -15.94 10.23
N ALA A 170 -6.54 -16.91 9.33
CA ALA A 170 -5.43 -16.94 8.39
C ALA A 170 -5.45 -15.72 7.44
N ALA A 171 -6.61 -15.39 6.88
CA ALA A 171 -6.76 -14.21 6.03
C ALA A 171 -6.45 -12.91 6.81
N ALA A 172 -6.84 -12.83 8.09
CA ALA A 172 -6.58 -11.67 8.93
C ALA A 172 -5.08 -11.54 9.26
N LEU A 173 -4.39 -12.66 9.51
CA LEU A 173 -2.94 -12.67 9.73
C LEU A 173 -2.18 -12.27 8.47
N VAL A 174 -2.55 -12.80 7.31
CA VAL A 174 -1.93 -12.41 6.02
C VAL A 174 -2.18 -10.94 5.72
N PHE A 175 -3.41 -10.45 5.96
CA PHE A 175 -3.73 -9.03 5.80
C PHE A 175 -2.93 -8.16 6.76
N ALA A 176 -2.82 -8.53 8.04
CA ALA A 176 -2.03 -7.79 9.02
C ALA A 176 -0.54 -7.79 8.66
N TRP A 177 0.02 -8.92 8.24
CA TRP A 177 1.40 -9.00 7.79
C TRP A 177 1.65 -8.12 6.55
N TRP A 178 0.74 -8.14 5.59
CA TRP A 178 0.81 -7.30 4.39
C TRP A 178 0.69 -5.80 4.72
N GLU A 179 -0.27 -5.42 5.57
CA GLU A 179 -0.53 -4.02 5.94
C GLU A 179 0.57 -3.44 6.84
N TYR A 180 0.98 -4.15 7.89
CA TYR A 180 1.94 -3.64 8.85
C TYR A 180 3.39 -3.92 8.45
N GLY A 181 3.65 -4.93 7.61
CA GLY A 181 4.98 -5.21 7.07
C GLY A 181 5.26 -4.41 5.81
N LEU A 182 4.76 -4.89 4.66
CA LEU A 182 5.08 -4.35 3.34
C LEU A 182 4.52 -2.94 3.11
N ASN A 183 3.24 -2.72 3.43
CA ASN A 183 2.63 -1.40 3.27
C ASN A 183 3.00 -0.43 4.40
N GLY A 184 3.42 -0.92 5.58
CA GLY A 184 3.77 -0.11 6.74
C GLY A 184 4.94 0.85 6.46
N GLN A 185 5.96 0.38 5.75
CA GLN A 185 7.10 1.21 5.33
C GLN A 185 6.68 2.32 4.36
N LEU A 186 5.79 2.00 3.40
CA LEU A 186 5.25 2.99 2.46
C LEU A 186 4.36 4.01 3.16
N HIS A 187 3.56 3.58 4.14
CA HIS A 187 2.75 4.50 4.95
C HIS A 187 3.61 5.46 5.78
N ALA A 188 4.73 5.00 6.33
CA ALA A 188 5.67 5.85 7.06
C ALA A 188 6.31 6.92 6.14
N LYS A 189 6.63 6.55 4.89
CA LYS A 189 7.19 7.47 3.89
C LYS A 189 6.17 8.49 3.37
N LEU A 190 4.89 8.12 3.21
CA LEU A 190 3.79 9.01 2.80
C LEU A 190 3.24 9.89 3.93
N GLY A 191 3.74 9.72 5.17
CA GLY A 191 3.33 10.47 6.35
C GLY A 191 4.10 11.77 6.58
N ARG A 192 5.16 12.00 5.82
CA ARG A 192 6.09 13.13 5.92
C ARG A 192 5.99 14.00 4.68
#